data_AF-A0A527VUQ6-F1
#
_entry.id   AF-A0A527VUQ6-F1
#
_cell.length_a   1.000
_cell.length_b   1.000
_cell.length_c   1.000
_cell.angle_alpha   90.00
_cell.angle_beta   90.00
_cell.angle_gamma   90.00
#
_symmetry.space_group_name_H-M   'P 1'
#
loop_
_entity.id
_entity.type
_entity.pdbx_description
1 polymer ?
#
loop_
_entity_poly.entity_id
_entity_poly.type
_entity_poly.pdbx_seq_one_letter_code
_entity_poly.pdbx_strand_id
1 'polypeptide(L)' 'MHRAFIFAVALTTSCIAFVAQAAEIKNVVIVHGALADGSGWRKVTEILQQRGFNVTVVQEPIT' A
#
# COMPACT_ATOMS: atom_id res chain seq x y z
N MET A 1 41.01 18.69 31.86
CA MET A 1 40.13 17.55 32.20
C MET A 1 38.65 17.81 31.86
N HIS A 2 38.02 18.93 32.29
CA HIS A 2 36.58 19.18 32.08
C HIS A 2 36.13 19.52 30.63
N ARG A 3 37.03 20.03 29.78
CA ARG A 3 36.69 20.44 28.40
C ARG A 3 36.59 19.26 27.41
N ALA A 4 37.25 18.14 27.72
CA ALA A 4 37.20 16.91 26.94
C ALA A 4 35.89 16.13 27.16
N PHE A 5 35.24 16.33 28.31
CA PHE A 5 33.98 15.66 28.65
C PHE A 5 32.78 16.26 27.89
N ILE A 6 32.84 17.55 27.56
CA ILE A 6 31.78 18.25 26.82
C ILE A 6 31.76 17.83 25.33
N PHE A 7 32.91 17.43 24.77
CA PHE A 7 33.01 16.97 23.38
C PHE A 7 32.48 15.54 23.17
N ALA A 8 32.41 14.73 24.23
CA ALA A 8 31.98 13.33 24.16
C ALA A 8 30.45 13.14 24.16
N VAL A 9 29.68 14.15 24.57
CA VAL A 9 28.20 14.08 24.63
C VAL A 9 27.54 14.54 23.32
N ALA A 10 28.26 15.26 22.45
CA ALA A 10 27.69 15.84 21.23
C ALA A 10 27.57 14.87 20.04
N LEU A 11 28.10 13.64 20.14
CA LEU A 11 28.18 12.71 19.00
C LEU A 11 27.10 11.61 19.00
N THR A 12 26.19 11.58 19.99
CA THR A 12 25.19 10.50 20.10
C THR A 12 23.79 10.88 19.63
N THR A 13 23.55 12.12 19.22
CA THR A 13 22.26 12.51 18.65
C THR A 13 22.21 12.15 17.16
N SER A 14 22.13 10.83 16.90
CA SER A 14 21.87 10.30 15.57
C SER A 14 20.49 10.77 15.10
N CYS A 15 20.46 11.53 14.00
CA CYS A 15 19.22 11.97 13.37
C CYS A 15 18.46 10.76 12.83
N ILE A 16 17.35 10.39 13.48
CA ILE A 16 16.39 9.45 12.90
C ILE A 16 15.59 10.23 11.85
N ALA A 17 15.97 10.10 10.59
CA ALA A 17 15.15 10.56 9.48
C ALA A 17 13.98 9.58 9.31
N PHE A 18 12.77 10.00 9.64
CA PHE A 18 11.56 9.27 9.27
C PHE A 18 11.28 9.53 7.80
N VAL A 19 11.57 8.55 6.95
CA VAL A 19 11.06 8.54 5.58
C VAL A 19 9.57 8.19 5.65
N ALA A 20 8.73 9.05 5.08
CA ALA A 20 7.32 8.72 4.86
C ALA A 20 7.26 7.69 3.73
N GLN A 21 7.28 6.41 4.09
CA GLN A 21 7.05 5.34 3.12
C GLN A 21 5.54 5.23 2.91
N ALA A 22 5.06 5.53 1.69
CA ALA A 22 3.68 5.27 1.35
C ALA A 22 3.39 3.78 1.53
N ALA A 23 2.27 3.45 2.19
CA ALA A 23 1.84 2.07 2.33
C ALA A 23 1.59 1.48 0.95
N GLU A 24 1.97 0.21 0.77
CA GLU A 24 1.78 -0.49 -0.49
C GLU A 24 0.27 -0.68 -0.77
N ILE A 25 -0.19 -0.21 -1.93
CA ILE A 25 -1.60 -0.33 -2.33
C ILE A 25 -1.82 -1.69 -2.98
N LYS A 26 -2.56 -2.57 -2.29
CA LYS A 26 -2.85 -3.94 -2.77
C LYS A 26 -4.31 -4.22 -3.09
N ASN A 27 -5.23 -3.32 -2.77
CA ASN A 27 -6.66 -3.59 -2.90
C ASN A 27 -7.22 -3.02 -4.20
N VAL A 28 -7.93 -3.84 -4.98
CA VAL A 28 -8.59 -3.47 -6.22
C VAL A 28 -10.06 -3.87 -6.14
N VAL A 29 -10.96 -2.91 -6.39
CA VAL A 29 -12.40 -3.15 -6.51
C VAL A 29 -12.80 -2.96 -7.96
N ILE A 30 -13.43 -4.00 -8.53
CA ILE A 30 -13.93 -3.98 -9.90
C ILE A 30 -15.46 -3.90 -9.85
N VAL A 31 -15.99 -2.86 -10.49
CA VAL A 31 -17.43 -2.61 -10.64
C VAL A 31 -17.78 -2.76 -12.12
N HIS A 32 -18.82 -3.53 -12.43
CA HIS A 32 -19.25 -3.75 -13.81
C HIS A 32 -20.14 -2.60 -14.32
N GLY A 33 -20.29 -2.51 -15.65
CA GLY A 33 -21.18 -1.53 -16.27
C GLY A 33 -22.67 -1.87 -16.10
N ALA A 34 -23.53 -0.98 -16.59
CA ALA A 34 -24.98 -1.19 -16.59
C ALA A 34 -25.38 -2.50 -17.28
N LEU A 35 -26.32 -3.23 -16.68
CA LEU A 35 -26.86 -4.52 -17.15
C LEU A 35 -25.80 -5.64 -17.32
N ALA A 36 -24.56 -5.41 -16.90
CA ALA A 36 -23.49 -6.40 -16.91
C ALA A 36 -23.40 -7.13 -15.56
N ASP A 37 -22.47 -8.08 -15.47
CA ASP A 37 -22.07 -8.73 -14.24
C ASP A 37 -20.53 -8.74 -14.11
N GLY A 38 -20.03 -9.25 -13.00
CA GLY A 38 -18.59 -9.41 -12.76
C GLY A 38 -17.86 -10.44 -13.63
N SER A 39 -18.55 -11.27 -14.42
CA SER A 39 -17.95 -12.44 -15.07
C SER A 39 -16.93 -12.08 -16.16
N GLY A 40 -17.14 -10.97 -16.87
CA GLY A 40 -16.23 -10.44 -17.90
C GLY A 40 -14.85 -10.06 -17.37
N TRP A 41 -14.72 -9.89 -16.05
CA TRP A 41 -13.47 -9.49 -15.39
C TRP A 41 -12.63 -10.66 -14.90
N ARG A 42 -13.04 -11.92 -15.08
CA ARG A 42 -12.31 -13.10 -14.58
C ARG A 42 -10.83 -13.08 -14.96
N LYS A 43 -10.51 -12.82 -16.23
CA LYS A 43 -9.11 -12.85 -16.67
C LYS A 43 -8.26 -11.76 -16.03
N VAL A 44 -8.84 -10.58 -15.82
CA VAL A 44 -8.19 -9.44 -15.14
C VAL A 44 -7.95 -9.78 -13.67
N THR A 45 -8.96 -10.34 -13.00
CA THR A 45 -8.86 -10.79 -11.61
C THR A 45 -7.73 -11.79 -11.43
N GLU A 46 -7.62 -12.80 -12.29
CA GLU A 46 -6.51 -13.78 -12.26
C GLU A 46 -5.14 -13.10 -12.37
N ILE A 47 -4.97 -12.19 -13.33
CA ILE A 47 -3.69 -11.49 -13.56
C ILE A 47 -3.32 -10.63 -12.35
N LEU A 48 -4.28 -9.93 -11.76
CA LEU A 48 -4.04 -9.07 -10.59
C LEU A 48 -3.74 -9.89 -9.33
N GLN A 49 -4.46 -10.98 -9.11
CA GLN A 49 -4.18 -11.90 -7.99
C GLN A 49 -2.78 -12.53 -8.12
N GLN A 50 -2.37 -12.94 -9.33
CA GLN A 50 -1.01 -13.42 -9.60
C GLN A 50 0.07 -12.38 -9.31
N ARG A 51 -0.27 -11.08 -9.38
CA ARG A 51 0.62 -9.95 -9.03
C ARG A 51 0.55 -9.56 -7.54
N GLY A 52 -0.20 -10.31 -6.73
CA GLY A 52 -0.31 -10.11 -5.29
C GLY A 52 -1.30 -9.02 -4.87
N PHE A 53 -2.27 -8.67 -5.73
CA PHE A 53 -3.37 -7.78 -5.36
C PHE A 53 -4.53 -8.56 -4.73
N ASN A 54 -5.17 -7.97 -3.74
CA ASN A 54 -6.47 -8.38 -3.24
C ASN A 54 -7.54 -7.80 -4.16
N VAL A 55 -8.31 -8.66 -4.82
CA VAL A 55 -9.31 -8.24 -5.81
C VAL A 55 -10.71 -8.60 -5.34
N THR A 56 -11.62 -7.63 -5.35
CA THR A 56 -13.05 -7.82 -5.11
C THR A 56 -13.82 -7.42 -6.38
N VAL A 57 -14.64 -8.32 -6.89
CA VAL A 57 -15.57 -8.03 -7.99
C VAL A 57 -16.95 -7.86 -7.40
N VAL A 58 -17.52 -6.67 -7.57
CA VAL A 58 -18.83 -6.33 -7.01
C VAL A 58 -19.93 -6.80 -7.96
N GLN A 59 -21.02 -7.33 -7.39
CA GLN A 59 -22.28 -7.58 -8.09
C GLN A 59 -23.33 -6.66 -7.50
N GLU A 60 -23.55 -5.52 -8.15
CA GLU A 60 -24.57 -4.58 -7.72
C GLU A 60 -25.96 -5.04 -8.17
N PRO A 61 -27.03 -4.74 -7.41
CA PRO A 61 -28.39 -5.02 -7.84
C PRO A 61 -28.72 -4.31 -9.15
N ILE A 62 -29.33 -5.02 -10.09
CA ILE A 62 -29.98 -4.40 -11.25
C ILE A 62 -31.34 -3.90 -10.76
N THR A 63 -31.59 -2.59 -10.90
CA THR A 63 -32.81 -1.90 -10.48
C THR A 63 -33.54 -1.29 -11.65
#